data_AF-A0A834ICG3-F1
#
_entry.id   AF-A0A834ICG3-F1
#
_cell.length_a   1.000
_cell.length_b   1.000
_cell.length_c   1.000
_cell.angle_alpha   90.00
_cell.angle_beta   90.00
_cell.angle_gamma   90.00
#
_symmetry.space_group_name_H-M   'P 1'
#
loop_
_entity.id
_entity.type
_entity.pdbx_description
1 polymer ?
#
loop_
_entity_poly.entity_id
_entity_poly.type
_entity_poly.pdbx_seq_one_letter_code
_entity_poly.pdbx_strand_id
1 'polypeptide(L)'
;MTSVDDTKFCDLHTFREIFEKRDLLERFSPEDIYEAKLELNPFETVKSEMFMSKEATKLANIDAATDFMLTNMEKQGDFPLPICFADVCGGPGAFSEYLLWKRDWDYKGFGITLQGPDDFK
;
A
#
# COMPACT_ATOMS: atom_id res chain seq x y z
N MET A 1 -2.61 -18.46 14.43
CA MET A 1 -1.62 -19.50 14.78
C MET A 1 -0.85 -19.87 13.51
N THR A 2 0.16 -19.09 13.16
CA THR A 2 1.26 -19.55 12.30
C THR A 2 2.20 -20.36 13.19
N SER A 3 2.59 -21.57 12.78
CA SER A 3 3.55 -22.36 13.56
C SER A 3 4.85 -21.56 13.66
N VAL A 4 5.34 -21.37 14.88
CA VAL A 4 6.46 -20.47 15.23
C VAL A 4 7.80 -20.91 14.59
N ASP A 5 7.84 -22.05 13.90
CA ASP A 5 9.05 -22.64 13.35
C ASP A 5 8.99 -22.93 11.83
N ASP A 6 8.06 -22.32 11.08
CA ASP A 6 8.11 -22.40 9.60
C ASP A 6 9.18 -21.43 9.03
N THR A 7 10.44 -21.84 9.17
CA THR A 7 11.64 -21.05 8.78
C THR A 7 12.19 -21.46 7.42
N LYS A 8 11.34 -21.99 6.53
CA LYS A 8 11.78 -22.48 5.21
C LYS A 8 12.43 -21.39 4.35
N PHE A 9 12.00 -20.14 4.52
CA PHE A 9 12.44 -18.99 3.73
C PHE A 9 12.98 -17.82 4.57
N CYS A 10 13.17 -18.03 5.88
CA CYS A 10 13.65 -17.00 6.80
C CYS A 10 14.57 -17.66 7.84
N ASP A 11 15.69 -17.01 8.16
CA ASP A 11 16.57 -17.49 9.23
C ASP A 11 15.84 -17.50 10.58
N LEU A 12 16.01 -18.60 11.34
CA LEU A 12 15.29 -18.80 12.60
C LEU A 12 15.64 -17.76 13.66
N HIS A 13 16.89 -17.31 13.72
CA HIS A 13 17.31 -16.30 14.67
C HIS A 13 16.68 -14.95 14.35
N THR A 14 16.77 -14.53 13.09
CA THR A 14 16.14 -13.31 12.57
C THR A 14 14.62 -13.32 12.78
N PHE A 15 13.98 -14.45 12.50
CA PHE A 15 12.55 -14.63 12.72
C PHE A 15 12.19 -14.41 14.19
N ARG A 16 12.86 -15.10 15.11
CA ARG A 16 12.60 -14.94 16.56
C ARG A 16 12.83 -13.52 17.03
N GLU A 17 13.91 -12.88 16.59
CA GLU A 17 14.25 -11.51 16.97
C GLU A 17 13.15 -10.51 16.54
N ILE A 18 12.59 -10.64 15.33
CA ILE A 18 11.50 -9.78 14.85
C ILE A 18 10.26 -9.93 15.74
N PHE A 19 9.89 -11.15 16.11
CA PHE A 19 8.73 -11.41 16.96
C PHE A 19 8.95 -10.93 18.39
N GLU A 20 10.12 -11.15 18.97
CA GLU A 20 10.48 -10.63 20.30
C GLU A 20 10.40 -9.09 20.34
N LYS A 21 10.88 -8.42 19.30
CA LYS A 21 10.77 -6.95 19.16
C LYS A 21 9.33 -6.49 18.99
N ARG A 22 8.52 -7.20 18.21
CA ARG A 22 7.08 -6.92 18.06
C ARG A 22 6.37 -7.03 19.42
N ASP A 23 6.61 -8.10 20.16
CA ASP A 23 5.94 -8.35 21.44
C ASP A 23 6.40 -7.35 22.51
N LEU A 24 7.64 -6.85 22.42
CA LEU A 24 8.11 -5.74 23.25
C LEU A 24 7.29 -4.46 23.03
N LEU A 25 6.85 -4.19 21.79
CA LEU A 25 6.05 -3.01 21.46
C LEU A 25 4.67 -3.03 22.13
N GLU A 26 4.12 -4.21 22.46
CA GLU A 26 2.82 -4.34 23.15
C GLU A 26 2.82 -3.72 24.56
N ARG A 27 3.99 -3.40 25.12
CA ARG A 27 4.13 -2.76 26.43
C ARG A 27 3.91 -1.24 26.40
N PHE A 28 3.89 -0.62 25.23
CA PHE A 28 3.75 0.83 25.06
C PHE A 28 2.33 1.20 24.65
N SER A 29 1.93 2.44 24.93
CA SER A 29 0.62 2.93 24.50
C SER A 29 0.59 3.13 22.97
N PRO A 30 -0.59 3.03 22.32
CA PRO A 30 -0.72 3.34 20.90
C PRO A 30 -0.23 4.75 20.54
N GLU A 31 -0.43 5.72 21.44
CA GLU A 31 0.00 7.11 21.28
C GLU A 31 1.52 7.24 21.29
N ASP A 32 2.21 6.60 22.24
CA ASP A 32 3.68 6.62 22.30
C ASP A 32 4.29 5.99 21.04
N ILE A 33 3.70 4.88 20.56
CA ILE A 33 4.14 4.21 19.32
C ILE A 33 3.90 5.12 18.12
N TYR A 34 2.80 5.87 18.10
CA TYR A 34 2.47 6.78 17.02
C TYR A 34 3.48 7.94 16.96
N GLU A 35 3.72 8.64 18.07
CA GLU A 35 4.69 9.74 18.12
C GLU A 35 6.09 9.27 17.76
N ALA A 36 6.54 8.13 18.30
CA ALA A 36 7.84 7.57 17.95
C ALA A 36 7.95 7.24 16.45
N LYS A 37 6.87 6.73 15.82
CA LYS A 37 6.86 6.50 14.37
C LYS A 37 6.97 7.80 13.58
N LEU A 38 6.32 8.88 14.04
CA LEU A 38 6.40 10.18 13.37
C LEU A 38 7.82 10.75 13.39
N GLU A 39 8.53 10.60 14.51
CA GLU A 39 9.89 11.11 14.67
C GLU A 39 10.95 10.24 13.98
N LEU A 40 10.78 8.91 14.03
CA LEU A 40 11.81 7.97 13.57
C LEU A 40 11.71 7.63 12.08
N ASN A 41 10.55 7.80 11.45
CA ASN A 41 10.37 7.47 10.04
C ASN A 41 10.89 8.62 9.15
N PRO A 42 12.02 8.47 8.44
CA PRO A 42 12.57 9.54 7.60
C PRO A 42 11.66 9.89 6.41
N PHE A 43 10.69 9.04 6.07
CA PHE A 43 9.73 9.24 4.99
C PHE A 43 8.38 9.78 5.47
N GLU A 44 8.24 10.12 6.75
CA GLU A 44 6.97 10.58 7.30
C GLU A 44 6.48 11.88 6.67
N THR A 45 7.39 12.72 6.17
CA THR A 45 7.07 14.00 5.53
C THR A 45 6.23 13.88 4.27
N VAL A 46 6.31 12.74 3.55
CA VAL A 46 5.56 12.52 2.30
C VAL A 46 4.04 12.44 2.55
N LYS A 47 3.62 11.79 3.64
CA LYS A 47 2.20 11.64 4.00
C LYS A 47 1.34 11.19 2.80
N SER A 48 0.13 11.74 2.67
CA SER A 48 -0.78 11.50 1.53
C SER A 48 -0.63 12.54 0.43
N GLU A 49 0.22 13.56 0.62
CA GLU A 49 0.33 14.72 -0.28
C GLU A 49 -1.05 15.31 -0.65
N MET A 50 -1.48 15.06 -1.88
CA MET A 50 -2.73 15.54 -2.50
C MET A 50 -3.84 14.48 -2.54
N PHE A 51 -3.55 13.26 -2.13
CA PHE A 51 -4.46 12.12 -2.18
C PHE A 51 -5.24 11.94 -0.87
N MET A 52 -6.31 11.16 -0.92
CA MET A 52 -7.16 10.88 0.23
C MET A 52 -6.42 10.15 1.36
N SER A 53 -5.38 9.36 1.04
CA SER A 53 -4.62 8.59 2.01
C SER A 53 -3.19 8.28 1.55
N LYS A 54 -2.34 7.81 2.48
CA LYS A 54 -0.92 7.46 2.21
C LYS A 54 -0.79 6.28 1.25
N GLU A 55 -1.83 5.47 1.09
CA GLU A 55 -1.88 4.33 0.18
C GLU A 55 -1.69 4.77 -1.28
N ALA A 56 -2.34 5.87 -1.70
CA ALA A 56 -2.14 6.41 -3.05
C ALA A 56 -0.66 6.74 -3.32
N THR A 57 0.01 7.35 -2.34
CA THR A 57 1.47 7.63 -2.39
C THR A 57 2.30 6.35 -2.51
N LYS A 58 1.91 5.25 -1.84
CA LYS A 58 2.59 3.95 -2.00
C LYS A 58 2.50 3.46 -3.43
N LEU A 59 1.31 3.54 -4.05
CA LEU A 59 1.15 3.13 -5.44
C LEU A 59 1.92 4.04 -6.39
N ALA A 60 1.93 5.35 -6.13
CA ALA A 60 2.75 6.30 -6.88
C ALA A 60 4.24 5.97 -6.82
N ASN A 61 4.74 5.59 -5.64
CA ASN A 61 6.13 5.18 -5.46
C ASN A 61 6.44 3.87 -6.19
N ILE A 62 5.56 2.86 -6.08
CA ILE A 62 5.72 1.58 -6.78
C ILE A 62 5.71 1.78 -8.30
N ASP A 63 4.77 2.57 -8.82
CA ASP A 63 4.68 2.86 -10.24
C ASP A 63 5.96 3.55 -10.73
N ALA A 64 6.45 4.57 -10.01
CA ALA A 64 7.72 5.21 -10.33
C ALA A 64 8.93 4.25 -10.23
N ALA A 65 8.99 3.39 -9.22
CA ALA A 65 10.06 2.41 -9.03
C ALA A 65 10.05 1.28 -10.08
N THR A 66 8.94 1.12 -10.80
CA THR A 66 8.75 0.13 -11.87
C THR A 66 8.68 0.79 -13.25
N ASP A 67 9.32 1.94 -13.42
CA ASP A 67 9.36 2.69 -14.69
C ASP A 67 7.98 3.03 -15.26
N PHE A 68 7.04 3.35 -14.37
CA PHE A 68 5.64 3.66 -14.65
C PHE A 68 4.90 2.49 -15.33
N MET A 69 5.19 1.25 -14.92
CA MET A 69 4.60 0.04 -15.50
C MET A 69 3.06 0.06 -15.48
N LEU A 70 2.44 0.65 -14.45
CA LEU A 70 1.00 0.64 -14.25
C LEU A 70 0.29 1.77 -15.01
N THR A 71 0.97 2.91 -15.20
CA THR A 71 0.38 4.10 -15.83
C THR A 71 0.90 4.35 -17.24
N ASN A 72 1.77 3.49 -17.76
CA ASN A 72 2.37 3.61 -19.10
C ASN A 72 2.24 2.30 -19.90
N MET A 73 1.14 1.58 -19.70
CA MET A 73 0.90 0.30 -20.35
C MET A 73 0.84 0.42 -21.88
N GLU A 74 0.49 1.57 -22.45
CA GLU A 74 0.54 1.82 -23.90
C GLU A 74 1.95 1.67 -24.51
N LYS A 75 3.01 1.77 -23.71
CA LYS A 75 4.38 1.50 -24.16
C LYS A 75 4.73 0.01 -24.16
N GLN A 76 3.94 -0.81 -23.47
CA GLN A 76 4.16 -2.25 -23.35
C GLN A 76 3.44 -3.04 -24.45
N GLY A 77 2.51 -2.41 -25.18
CA GLY A 77 1.79 -3.03 -26.27
C GLY A 77 0.58 -2.21 -26.70
N ASP A 78 -0.13 -2.73 -27.70
CA ASP A 78 -1.34 -2.11 -28.22
C ASP A 78 -2.53 -2.55 -27.35
N PHE A 79 -2.96 -1.68 -26.44
CA PHE A 79 -4.10 -1.92 -25.55
C PHE A 79 -5.33 -1.16 -26.04
N PRO A 80 -6.50 -1.82 -26.14
CA PRO A 80 -7.74 -1.10 -26.43
C PRO A 80 -8.08 -0.17 -25.27
N LEU A 81 -8.35 1.10 -25.59
CA LEU A 81 -8.81 2.08 -24.61
C LEU A 81 -10.32 1.92 -24.34
N PRO A 82 -10.77 2.12 -23.08
CA PRO A 82 -9.94 2.41 -21.91
C PRO A 82 -9.24 1.15 -21.37
N ILE A 83 -8.01 1.34 -20.88
CA ILE A 83 -7.26 0.29 -20.16
C ILE A 83 -7.98 0.00 -18.85
N CYS A 84 -8.31 -1.28 -18.65
CA CYS A 84 -9.07 -1.69 -17.47
C CYS A 84 -8.13 -2.10 -16.33
N PHE A 85 -8.45 -1.70 -15.10
CA PHE A 85 -7.78 -2.17 -13.89
C PHE A 85 -8.80 -2.63 -12.85
N ALA A 86 -8.36 -3.45 -11.91
CA ALA A 86 -9.17 -3.92 -10.79
C ALA A 86 -8.52 -3.53 -9.46
N ASP A 87 -9.35 -3.08 -8.51
CA ASP A 87 -8.93 -2.71 -7.16
C ASP A 87 -9.68 -3.58 -6.14
N VAL A 88 -8.99 -4.63 -5.65
CA VAL A 88 -9.56 -5.65 -4.77
C VAL A 88 -9.12 -5.38 -3.34
N CYS A 89 -10.09 -5.36 -2.42
CA CYS A 89 -9.91 -4.81 -1.08
C CYS A 89 -9.46 -3.34 -1.12
N GLY A 90 -9.96 -2.61 -2.12
CA GLY A 90 -9.49 -1.26 -2.45
C GLY A 90 -10.02 -0.14 -1.57
N GLY A 91 -10.97 -0.43 -0.67
CA GLY A 91 -11.56 0.58 0.20
C GLY A 91 -10.50 1.29 1.05
N PRO A 92 -10.50 2.64 1.12
CA PRO A 92 -11.53 3.57 0.63
C PRO A 92 -11.36 4.06 -0.82
N GLY A 93 -10.37 3.57 -1.58
CA GLY A 93 -10.19 3.86 -3.02
C GLY A 93 -8.87 4.52 -3.41
N ALA A 94 -7.90 4.61 -2.49
CA ALA A 94 -6.69 5.42 -2.70
C ALA A 94 -5.78 4.93 -3.86
N PHE A 95 -5.71 3.63 -4.10
CA PHE A 95 -4.98 3.09 -5.26
C PHE A 95 -5.67 3.47 -6.58
N SER A 96 -7.00 3.29 -6.63
CA SER A 96 -7.82 3.77 -7.75
C SER A 96 -7.69 5.27 -7.98
N GLU A 97 -7.66 6.08 -6.91
CA GLU A 97 -7.46 7.53 -6.98
C GLU A 97 -6.16 7.90 -7.70
N TYR A 98 -5.04 7.26 -7.35
CA TYR A 98 -3.76 7.50 -8.01
C TYR A 98 -3.82 7.21 -9.52
N LEU A 99 -4.35 6.05 -9.91
CA LEU A 99 -4.42 5.62 -11.32
C LEU A 99 -5.31 6.57 -12.13
N LEU A 100 -6.48 6.90 -11.61
CA LEU A 100 -7.44 7.80 -12.26
C LEU A 100 -6.93 9.25 -12.27
N TRP A 101 -6.24 9.71 -11.24
CA TRP A 101 -5.57 11.01 -11.26
C TRP A 101 -4.49 11.09 -12.36
N LYS A 102 -3.72 10.01 -12.53
CA LYS A 102 -2.61 9.99 -13.48
C LYS A 102 -3.06 9.84 -14.93
N ARG A 103 -4.15 9.10 -15.19
CA ARG A 103 -4.56 8.66 -16.53
C ARG A 103 -5.97 9.08 -16.95
N ASP A 104 -6.76 9.59 -16.03
CA ASP A 104 -8.11 10.10 -16.29
C ASP A 104 -8.95 9.09 -17.08
N TRP A 105 -9.54 9.50 -18.21
CA TRP A 105 -10.47 8.71 -19.01
C TRP A 105 -9.84 7.54 -19.77
N ASP A 106 -8.50 7.51 -19.92
CA ASP A 106 -7.81 6.40 -20.57
C ASP A 106 -7.97 5.10 -19.77
N TYR A 107 -8.32 5.19 -18.48
CA TYR A 107 -8.37 4.06 -17.55
C TYR A 107 -9.78 3.85 -17.00
N LYS A 108 -10.17 2.58 -16.85
CA LYS A 108 -11.45 2.16 -16.29
C LYS A 108 -11.22 1.22 -15.11
N GLY A 109 -11.61 1.65 -13.91
CA GLY A 109 -11.47 0.87 -12.68
C GLY A 109 -12.69 0.01 -12.36
N PHE A 110 -12.45 -1.19 -11.81
CA PHE A 110 -13.44 -2.07 -11.21
C PHE A 110 -13.03 -2.40 -9.76
N GLY A 111 -13.76 -1.85 -8.79
CA GLY A 111 -13.44 -2.00 -7.37
C GLY A 111 -14.33 -3.03 -6.67
N ILE A 112 -13.74 -3.79 -5.74
CA ILE A 112 -14.49 -4.58 -4.76
C ILE A 112 -13.84 -4.46 -3.38
N THR A 113 -14.63 -4.21 -2.34
CA THR A 113 -14.16 -4.14 -0.96
C THR A 113 -15.23 -4.68 0.01
N LEU A 114 -14.84 -4.90 1.26
CA LEU A 114 -15.79 -5.28 2.31
C LEU A 114 -16.63 -4.07 2.70
N GLN A 115 -17.94 -4.27 2.85
CA GLN A 115 -18.84 -3.22 3.32
C GLN A 115 -18.49 -2.83 4.76
N GLY A 116 -18.37 -1.53 5.05
CA GLY A 116 -18.07 -1.06 6.39
C GLY A 116 -17.55 0.38 6.45
N PRO A 117 -16.91 0.78 7.56
CA PRO A 117 -16.31 2.10 7.73
C PRO A 117 -15.22 2.44 6.69
N ASP A 118 -14.56 1.41 6.16
CA ASP A 118 -13.48 1.51 5.18
C ASP A 118 -13.95 1.20 3.74
N ASP A 119 -15.26 1.27 3.47
CA ASP A 119 -15.81 1.11 2.12
C ASP A 119 -15.35 2.26 1.19
N PHE A 120 -15.52 2.08 -0.12
CA PHE A 120 -15.23 3.11 -1.11
C PHE A 120 -15.99 4.40 -0.80
N LYS A 121 -15.30 5.54 -0.89
CA LYS A 121 -15.87 6.88 -0.65
C LYS A 121 -16.31 7.56 -1.93
#